data_AF-A0A4S0V476-F1
#
_entry.id   AF-A0A4S0V476-F1
#
_cell.length_a   1.000
_cell.length_b   1.000
_cell.length_c   1.000
_cell.angle_alpha   90.00
_cell.angle_beta   90.00
_cell.angle_gamma   90.00
#
_symmetry.space_group_name_H-M   'P 1'
#
loop_
_entity.id
_entity.type
_entity.pdbx_description
1 polymer ?
#
loop_
_entity_poly.entity_id
_entity_poly.type
_entity_poly.pdbx_seq_one_letter_code
_entity_poly.pdbx_strand_id
1 'polypeptide(L)'
;LPGVVLGHRNIPMNSVGCYVPGGKYPLVASAHMGIVTAKVAGVKRVIAMTPPFQGRPAPAVIAAMALAGADEIYVLGGIQDLAAMAIGTETIAPVDFLVGPGNAYVAEAKRQLFGRVGIDLLAGPTETLVIAD
;
A
#
# COMPACT_ATOMS: atom_id res chain seq x y z
N LEU A 1 8.84 47.14 -11.21
CA LEU A 1 7.54 46.45 -11.31
C LEU A 1 7.49 45.40 -10.22
N PRO A 2 6.39 45.27 -9.44
CA PRO A 2 6.30 44.27 -8.39
C PRO A 2 6.55 42.87 -8.99
N GLY A 3 7.52 42.15 -8.42
CA GLY A 3 8.02 40.88 -8.94
C GLY A 3 7.10 39.70 -8.61
N VAL A 4 6.99 38.75 -9.53
CA VAL A 4 6.25 37.49 -9.31
C VAL A 4 7.09 36.58 -8.41
N VAL A 5 6.49 36.07 -7.33
CA VAL A 5 7.09 35.04 -6.47
C VAL A 5 6.44 33.70 -6.78
N LEU A 6 7.24 32.73 -7.23
CA LEU A 6 6.82 31.34 -7.49
C LEU A 6 7.41 30.41 -6.44
N GLY A 7 6.70 29.33 -6.11
CA GLY A 7 7.13 28.35 -5.13
C GLY A 7 6.42 27.01 -5.28
N HIS A 8 6.88 26.03 -4.52
CA HIS A 8 6.33 24.68 -4.47
C HIS A 8 6.18 24.24 -3.00
N ARG A 9 5.10 23.53 -2.70
CA ARG A 9 4.84 22.94 -1.38
C ARG A 9 4.44 21.47 -1.56
N ASN A 10 5.10 20.59 -0.81
CA ASN A 10 4.71 19.20 -0.69
C ASN A 10 3.65 19.04 0.40
N ILE A 11 2.54 18.39 0.08
CA ILE A 11 1.44 18.11 1.00
C ILE A 11 1.23 16.59 0.99
N PRO A 12 1.29 15.90 2.15
CA PRO A 12 1.03 14.47 2.18
C PRO A 12 -0.44 14.16 1.90
N MET A 13 -0.69 12.94 1.42
CA MET A 13 -2.05 12.40 1.34
C MET A 13 -2.68 12.30 2.73
N ASN A 14 -4.01 12.38 2.82
CA ASN A 14 -4.68 12.21 4.11
C ASN A 14 -4.62 10.74 4.54
N SER A 15 -4.74 9.82 3.59
CA SER A 15 -4.79 8.39 3.84
C SER A 15 -4.15 7.53 2.74
N VAL A 16 -3.47 6.46 3.15
CA VAL A 16 -2.81 5.50 2.24
C VAL A 16 -3.15 4.07 2.65
N GLY A 17 -3.53 3.25 1.67
CA GLY A 17 -3.73 1.82 1.81
C GLY A 17 -2.53 1.01 1.33
N CYS A 18 -1.96 0.20 2.22
CA CYS A 18 -0.82 -0.67 1.96
C CYS A 18 -1.27 -2.12 1.82
N TYR A 19 -1.26 -2.64 0.59
CA TYR A 19 -1.40 -4.07 0.35
C TYR A 19 -0.07 -4.78 0.64
N VAL A 20 -0.10 -5.72 1.59
CA VAL A 20 1.06 -6.53 1.99
C VAL A 20 0.84 -7.98 1.55
N PRO A 21 1.58 -8.47 0.55
CA PRO A 21 1.38 -9.81 0.00
C PRO A 21 1.64 -10.89 1.05
N GLY A 22 0.79 -11.91 1.04
CA GLY A 22 0.93 -13.08 1.92
C GLY A 22 0.52 -14.41 1.29
N GLY A 23 0.45 -14.48 -0.05
CA GLY A 23 -0.02 -15.65 -0.80
C GLY A 23 0.77 -16.93 -0.51
N LYS A 24 1.83 -17.18 -1.28
CA LYS A 24 2.66 -18.40 -1.07
C LYS A 24 3.52 -18.29 0.19
N TYR A 25 4.01 -17.09 0.49
CA TYR A 25 4.83 -16.79 1.67
C TYR A 25 4.45 -15.42 2.24
N PRO A 26 4.35 -15.27 3.56
CA PRO A 26 4.15 -13.96 4.20
C PRO A 26 5.38 -13.05 4.01
N LEU A 27 5.21 -11.88 3.37
CA LEU A 27 6.32 -10.97 3.05
C LEU A 27 6.48 -9.83 4.07
N VAL A 28 7.24 -10.10 5.13
CA VAL A 28 7.53 -9.15 6.23
C VAL A 28 8.16 -7.84 5.76
N ALA A 29 9.08 -7.91 4.78
CA ALA A 29 9.76 -6.72 4.26
C ALA A 29 8.79 -5.77 3.52
N SER A 30 7.79 -6.32 2.82
CA SER A 30 6.83 -5.53 2.04
C SER A 30 5.98 -4.61 2.93
N ALA A 31 5.72 -5.01 4.18
CA ALA A 31 5.01 -4.16 5.13
C ALA A 31 5.77 -2.85 5.36
N HIS A 32 7.07 -2.92 5.61
CA HIS A 32 7.89 -1.75 5.89
C HIS A 32 8.01 -0.83 4.68
N MET A 33 8.20 -1.40 3.48
CA MET A 33 8.38 -0.62 2.25
C MET A 33 7.19 0.31 1.95
N GLY A 34 5.96 -0.14 2.20
CA GLY A 34 4.77 0.69 2.01
C GLY A 34 4.50 1.62 3.21
N ILE A 35 4.39 1.03 4.40
CA ILE A 35 3.87 1.72 5.59
C ILE A 35 4.86 2.78 6.07
N VAL A 36 6.15 2.44 6.22
CA VAL A 36 7.16 3.40 6.71
C VAL A 36 7.27 4.59 5.77
N THR A 37 7.23 4.35 4.45
CA THR A 37 7.24 5.42 3.45
C THR A 37 6.07 6.40 3.64
N ALA A 38 4.85 5.88 3.84
CA ALA A 38 3.68 6.72 4.09
C ALA A 38 3.78 7.49 5.42
N LYS A 39 4.25 6.85 6.49
CA LYS A 39 4.41 7.50 7.80
C LYS A 39 5.49 8.59 7.76
N VAL A 40 6.63 8.34 7.12
CA VAL A 40 7.70 9.34 6.94
C VAL A 40 7.24 10.52 6.09
N ALA A 41 6.38 10.28 5.08
CA ALA A 41 5.78 11.36 4.29
C ALA A 41 4.82 12.24 5.12
N GLY A 42 4.36 11.79 6.29
CA GLY A 42 3.43 12.53 7.14
C GLY A 42 1.96 12.22 6.87
N VAL A 43 1.66 11.06 6.26
CA VAL A 43 0.29 10.58 6.07
C VAL A 43 -0.36 10.34 7.43
N LYS A 44 -1.57 10.87 7.61
CA LYS A 44 -2.28 10.83 8.90
C LYS A 44 -2.87 9.46 9.21
N ARG A 45 -3.33 8.75 8.19
CA ARG A 45 -3.97 7.43 8.31
C ARG A 45 -3.36 6.43 7.32
N VAL A 46 -2.69 5.42 7.84
CA VAL A 46 -2.14 4.32 7.05
C VAL A 46 -2.84 3.03 7.42
N ILE A 47 -3.59 2.47 6.47
CA ILE A 47 -4.28 1.18 6.60
C ILE A 47 -3.45 0.11 5.91
N ALA A 48 -3.22 -1.01 6.57
CA ALA A 48 -2.46 -2.14 6.04
C ALA A 48 -3.35 -3.38 5.95
N MET A 49 -3.32 -4.05 4.80
CA MET A 49 -4.08 -5.28 4.59
C MET A 49 -3.18 -6.42 4.14
N THR A 50 -3.42 -7.61 4.67
CA THR A 50 -2.72 -8.83 4.23
C THR A 50 -3.67 -10.04 4.24
N PRO A 51 -3.57 -10.94 3.23
CA PRO A 51 -4.33 -12.18 3.25
C PRO A 51 -4.01 -13.01 4.51
N PRO A 52 -4.99 -13.79 5.01
CA PRO A 52 -4.69 -14.82 6.01
C PRO A 52 -3.73 -15.86 5.42
N PHE A 53 -2.78 -16.32 6.24
CA PHE A 53 -1.86 -17.40 5.91
C PHE A 53 -2.32 -18.66 6.63
N GLN A 54 -2.59 -19.74 5.88
CA GLN A 54 -3.16 -20.98 6.44
C GLN A 54 -4.44 -20.74 7.27
N GLY A 55 -5.30 -19.83 6.81
CA GLY A 55 -6.57 -19.50 7.47
C GLY A 55 -6.43 -18.65 8.74
N ARG A 56 -5.24 -18.14 9.07
CA ARG A 56 -4.99 -17.35 10.27
C ARG A 56 -4.17 -16.09 9.97
N PRO A 57 -4.21 -15.07 10.83
CA PRO A 57 -3.27 -13.94 10.74
C PRO A 57 -1.83 -14.44 10.85
N ALA A 58 -0.94 -14.00 9.95
CA ALA A 58 0.49 -14.34 10.01
C ALA A 58 1.21 -13.48 11.05
N PRO A 59 1.64 -14.01 12.22
CA PRO A 59 2.08 -13.18 13.34
C PRO A 59 3.24 -12.24 13.01
N ALA A 60 4.23 -12.71 12.25
CA ALA A 60 5.37 -11.91 11.85
C ALA A 60 5.00 -10.74 10.93
N VAL A 61 4.02 -10.92 10.03
CA VAL A 61 3.56 -9.85 9.14
C VAL A 61 2.74 -8.82 9.92
N ILE A 62 1.86 -9.26 10.81
CA ILE A 62 1.08 -8.35 11.67
C ILE A 62 2.02 -7.54 12.57
N ALA A 63 3.01 -8.19 13.18
CA ALA A 63 4.03 -7.50 13.97
C ALA A 63 4.80 -6.47 13.13
N ALA A 64 5.20 -6.83 11.90
CA ALA A 64 5.89 -5.90 11.00
C ALA A 64 5.03 -4.70 10.60
N MET A 65 3.74 -4.89 10.33
CA MET A 65 2.83 -3.78 10.04
C MET A 65 2.67 -2.83 11.22
N ALA A 66 2.51 -3.40 12.43
CA ALA A 66 2.38 -2.63 13.65
C ALA A 66 3.67 -1.82 13.95
N LEU A 67 4.83 -2.48 13.86
CA LEU A 67 6.14 -1.84 14.06
C LEU A 67 6.47 -0.81 12.99
N ALA A 68 5.97 -0.98 11.76
CA ALA A 68 6.09 0.01 10.69
C ALA A 68 5.19 1.25 10.89
N GLY A 69 4.21 1.17 11.81
CA GLY A 69 3.35 2.30 12.17
C GLY A 69 2.01 2.35 11.44
N ALA A 70 1.46 1.21 11.01
CA ALA A 70 0.08 1.16 10.50
C ALA A 70 -0.91 1.58 11.59
N ASP A 71 -1.87 2.42 11.23
CA ASP A 71 -2.93 2.89 12.12
C ASP A 71 -4.09 1.88 12.18
N GLU A 72 -4.31 1.12 11.10
CA GLU A 72 -5.29 0.04 11.03
C GLU A 72 -4.70 -1.18 10.31
N ILE A 73 -5.00 -2.38 10.81
CA ILE A 73 -4.54 -3.64 10.22
C ILE A 73 -5.75 -4.55 9.99
N TYR A 74 -5.93 -5.01 8.74
CA TYR A 74 -6.98 -5.96 8.38
C TYR A 74 -6.38 -7.23 7.78
N VAL A 75 -6.94 -8.37 8.19
CA VAL A 75 -6.59 -9.68 7.63
C VAL A 75 -7.56 -9.98 6.49
N LEU A 76 -7.32 -9.31 5.36
CA LEU A 76 -8.09 -9.39 4.13
C LEU A 76 -7.11 -9.32 2.95
N GLY A 77 -7.35 -10.11 1.90
CA GLY A 77 -6.38 -10.29 0.82
C GLY A 77 -7.01 -10.49 -0.56
N GLY A 78 -6.42 -9.94 -1.62
CA GLY A 78 -6.87 -10.12 -3.01
C GLY A 78 -7.65 -8.91 -3.53
N ILE A 79 -8.41 -9.06 -4.61
CA ILE A 79 -9.11 -7.92 -5.24
C ILE A 79 -10.06 -7.19 -4.29
N GLN A 80 -10.62 -7.90 -3.32
CA GLN A 80 -11.56 -7.37 -2.34
C GLN A 80 -10.89 -6.45 -1.31
N ASP A 81 -9.59 -6.63 -1.02
CA ASP A 81 -8.89 -5.70 -0.13
C ASP A 81 -8.69 -4.34 -0.81
N LEU A 82 -8.32 -4.35 -2.09
CA LEU A 82 -8.13 -3.15 -2.89
C LEU A 82 -9.45 -2.43 -3.08
N ALA A 83 -10.52 -3.18 -3.36
CA ALA A 83 -11.86 -2.61 -3.48
C ALA A 83 -12.31 -1.99 -2.15
N ALA A 84 -12.12 -2.69 -1.02
CA ALA A 84 -12.49 -2.18 0.30
C ALA A 84 -11.72 -0.90 0.64
N MET A 85 -10.41 -0.85 0.36
CA MET A 85 -9.61 0.36 0.57
C MET A 85 -9.94 1.49 -0.41
N ALA A 86 -10.22 1.20 -1.68
CA ALA A 86 -10.45 2.25 -2.69
C ALA A 86 -11.87 2.83 -2.67
N ILE A 87 -12.87 1.99 -2.39
CA ILE A 87 -14.29 2.34 -2.49
C ILE A 87 -14.88 2.61 -1.11
N GLY A 88 -14.34 1.94 -0.08
CA GLY A 88 -14.88 1.94 1.27
C GLY A 88 -15.95 0.85 1.47
N THR A 89 -16.19 0.52 2.74
CA THR A 89 -17.28 -0.33 3.22
C THR A 89 -17.93 0.33 4.43
N GLU A 90 -18.93 -0.31 5.04
CA GLU A 90 -19.54 0.14 6.30
C GLU A 90 -18.53 0.21 7.46
N THR A 91 -17.44 -0.57 7.39
CA THR A 91 -16.42 -0.68 8.43
C THR A 91 -15.05 -0.14 8.02
N ILE A 92 -14.78 -0.01 6.72
CA ILE A 92 -13.49 0.42 6.18
C ILE A 92 -13.68 1.72 5.44
N ALA A 93 -13.18 2.82 6.01
CA ALA A 93 -13.18 4.10 5.31
C ALA A 93 -12.22 4.06 4.10
N PRO A 94 -12.59 4.64 2.94
CA PRO A 94 -11.75 4.63 1.75
C PRO A 94 -10.44 5.41 1.96
N VAL A 95 -9.45 5.18 1.08
CA VAL A 95 -8.16 5.86 1.08
C VAL A 95 -7.92 6.70 -0.17
N ASP A 96 -6.98 7.63 -0.10
CA ASP A 96 -6.60 8.49 -1.23
C ASP A 96 -5.61 7.82 -2.19
N PHE A 97 -4.80 6.87 -1.70
CA PHE A 97 -3.74 6.24 -2.47
C PHE A 97 -3.51 4.78 -2.05
N LEU A 98 -3.26 3.90 -3.02
CA LEU A 98 -2.93 2.50 -2.82
C LEU A 98 -1.47 2.21 -3.20
N VAL A 99 -0.78 1.48 -2.33
CA VAL A 99 0.58 0.98 -2.57
C VAL A 99 0.65 -0.53 -2.34
N GLY A 100 1.60 -1.16 -3.02
CA GLY A 100 1.94 -2.56 -2.77
C GLY A 100 1.93 -3.38 -4.05
N PRO A 101 2.92 -4.28 -4.23
CA PRO A 101 2.95 -5.19 -5.36
C PRO A 101 1.93 -6.32 -5.15
N GLY A 102 1.49 -6.98 -6.21
CA GLY A 102 0.65 -8.17 -6.07
C GLY A 102 0.62 -9.00 -7.33
N ASN A 103 -0.18 -10.06 -7.31
CA ASN A 103 -0.37 -10.92 -8.48
C ASN A 103 -1.15 -10.19 -9.59
N ALA A 104 -1.35 -10.86 -10.73
CA ALA A 104 -2.09 -10.31 -11.87
C ALA A 104 -3.48 -9.77 -11.52
N TYR A 105 -4.18 -10.37 -10.56
CA TYR A 105 -5.49 -9.91 -10.10
C TYR A 105 -5.41 -8.59 -9.33
N VAL A 106 -4.41 -8.45 -8.45
CA VAL A 106 -4.15 -7.20 -7.71
C VAL A 106 -3.75 -6.10 -8.68
N ALA A 107 -2.90 -6.41 -9.67
CA ALA A 107 -2.51 -5.46 -10.70
C ALA A 107 -3.72 -4.99 -11.52
N GLU A 108 -4.55 -5.92 -12.00
CA GLU A 108 -5.75 -5.58 -12.76
C GLU A 108 -6.77 -4.78 -11.93
N ALA A 109 -6.97 -5.14 -10.66
CA ALA A 109 -7.84 -4.37 -9.77
C ALA A 109 -7.32 -2.93 -9.57
N LYS A 110 -6.02 -2.73 -9.35
CA LYS A 110 -5.41 -1.38 -9.30
C LYS A 110 -5.63 -0.61 -10.59
N ARG A 111 -5.49 -1.26 -11.75
CA ARG A 111 -5.74 -0.65 -13.06
C ARG A 111 -7.18 -0.15 -13.19
N GLN A 112 -8.16 -0.93 -12.73
CA GLN A 112 -9.58 -0.56 -12.78
C GLN A 112 -9.95 0.52 -11.76
N LEU A 113 -9.30 0.53 -10.59
CA LEU A 113 -9.55 1.50 -9.51
C LEU A 113 -8.84 2.85 -9.72
N PHE A 114 -7.84 2.89 -10.61
CA PHE A 114 -7.10 4.11 -10.90
C PHE A 114 -8.02 5.23 -11.41
N GLY A 115 -7.80 6.44 -10.88
CA GLY A 115 -8.64 7.61 -11.14
C GLY A 115 -9.70 7.83 -10.05
N ARG A 116 -10.16 6.77 -9.39
CA ARG A 116 -10.92 6.88 -8.13
C ARG A 116 -10.00 6.98 -6.91
N VAL A 117 -8.92 6.22 -6.95
CA VAL A 117 -7.84 6.24 -5.95
C VAL A 117 -6.50 6.34 -6.68
N GLY A 118 -5.51 6.99 -6.06
CA GLY A 118 -4.15 6.95 -6.59
C GLY A 118 -3.56 5.55 -6.47
N ILE A 119 -2.66 5.18 -7.39
CA ILE A 119 -1.89 3.93 -7.31
C ILE A 119 -0.41 4.24 -7.56
N ASP A 120 0.48 3.45 -6.97
CA ASP A 120 1.93 3.51 -7.21
C ASP A 120 2.30 3.08 -8.64
N LEU A 121 2.08 1.80 -8.99
CA LEU A 121 2.42 1.20 -10.27
C LEU A 121 1.68 -0.14 -10.48
N LEU A 122 1.62 -0.57 -11.74
CA LEU A 122 1.24 -1.93 -12.11
C LEU A 122 2.50 -2.80 -12.07
N ALA A 123 2.56 -3.75 -11.14
CA ALA A 123 3.78 -4.51 -10.86
C ALA A 123 4.15 -5.45 -12.03
N GLY A 124 5.39 -5.32 -12.51
CA GLY A 124 6.00 -6.22 -13.50
C GLY A 124 6.86 -7.31 -12.85
N PRO A 125 7.47 -8.20 -13.66
CA PRO A 125 8.41 -9.21 -13.15
C PRO A 125 9.64 -8.55 -12.52
N THR A 126 10.20 -9.21 -11.50
CA THR A 126 11.45 -8.77 -10.87
C THR A 126 12.64 -9.16 -11.75
N GLU A 127 13.55 -8.21 -11.97
CA GLU A 127 14.77 -8.40 -12.77
C GLU A 127 16.01 -7.98 -11.98
N THR A 128 17.18 -8.55 -12.29
CA THR A 128 18.46 -8.19 -11.65
C THR A 128 19.58 -8.32 -12.68
N LEU A 129 20.42 -7.29 -12.81
CA LEU A 129 21.55 -7.23 -13.75
C LEU A 129 22.86 -7.10 -12.96
N VAL A 130 23.84 -7.95 -13.28
CA VAL A 130 25.20 -7.90 -12.69
C VAL A 130 26.20 -7.64 -13.81
N ILE A 131 27.05 -6.64 -13.62
CA ILE A 131 28.22 -6.37 -14.48
C ILE A 131 29.45 -6.57 -13.58
N ALA A 132 30.29 -7.53 -13.92
CA ALA A 132 31.51 -7.86 -13.20
C ALA A 132 32.66 -8.06 -14.21
N ASP A 133 33.84 -7.58 -13.86
CA ASP A 133 35.10 -7.73 -14.62
C ASP A 133 35.87 -9.00 -14.24
#